data_AF-A0A6C0CBJ1-F1
#
_entry.id   AF-A0A6C0CBJ1-F1
#
_cell.length_a   1.000
_cell.length_b   1.000
_cell.length_c   1.000
_cell.angle_alpha   90.00
_cell.angle_beta   90.00
_cell.angle_gamma   90.00
#
_symmetry.space_group_name_H-M   'P 1'
#
loop_
_entity.id
_entity.type
_entity.pdbx_description
1 polymer ?
#
loop_
_entity_poly.entity_id
_entity_poly.type
_entity_poly.pdbx_seq_one_letter_code
_entity_poly.pdbx_strand_id
1 'polypeptide(L)'
;MGQRDILYQIINELSLNDIVRCLTVNRLINHICNLQYARLINDYENILANLSYKSSYKQMYATCYELEGFIKKYADLNLFNFFSTDVLDIQSRNIIKLPKMIG
;
A
#
# COMPACT_ATOMS: atom_id res chain seq x y z
N MET A 1 -8.08 -21.30 -20.55
CA MET A 1 -7.91 -19.87 -20.28
C MET A 1 -9.26 -19.20 -20.45
N GLY A 2 -9.86 -18.71 -19.37
CA GLY A 2 -11.19 -18.09 -19.37
C GLY A 2 -11.11 -16.57 -19.55
N GLN A 3 -12.26 -15.93 -19.84
CA GLN A 3 -12.37 -14.47 -19.95
C GLN A 3 -11.88 -13.73 -18.70
N ARG A 4 -12.03 -14.34 -17.51
CA ARG A 4 -11.50 -13.80 -16.26
C ARG A 4 -9.97 -13.78 -16.22
N ASP A 5 -9.32 -14.81 -16.77
CA ASP A 5 -7.86 -14.92 -16.81
C ASP A 5 -7.28 -13.83 -17.73
N ILE A 6 -7.93 -13.59 -18.88
CA ILE A 6 -7.55 -12.52 -19.81
C ILE A 6 -7.71 -11.16 -19.14
N LEU A 7 -8.84 -10.92 -18.45
CA LEU A 7 -9.08 -9.66 -17.76
C LEU A 7 -8.09 -9.43 -16.61
N TYR A 8 -7.72 -10.49 -15.88
CA TYR A 8 -6.67 -10.43 -14.87
C TYR A 8 -5.33 -10.02 -15.47
N GLN A 9 -4.93 -10.62 -16.59
CA GLN A 9 -3.67 -10.28 -17.27
C GLN A 9 -3.65 -8.83 -17.76
N ILE A 10 -4.74 -8.34 -18.37
CA ILE A 10 -4.84 -6.94 -18.80
C ILE A 10 -4.70 -6.00 -17.60
N ILE A 11 -5.44 -6.28 -16.53
CA ILE A 11 -5.42 -5.46 -15.32
C ILE A 11 -4.04 -5.55 -14.63
N ASN A 12 -3.29 -6.63 -14.84
CA ASN A 12 -1.95 -6.78 -14.28
C ASN A 12 -0.97 -5.74 -14.84
N GLU A 13 -1.19 -5.23 -16.04
CA GLU A 13 -0.33 -4.19 -16.63
C GLU A 13 -0.70 -2.77 -16.16
N LEU A 14 -1.76 -2.63 -15.36
CA LEU A 14 -2.22 -1.31 -14.92
C LEU A 14 -1.41 -0.78 -13.74
N SER A 15 -1.23 0.55 -13.75
CA SER A 15 -0.69 1.30 -12.62
C SER A 15 -1.69 1.33 -11.46
N LEU A 16 -1.23 1.66 -10.24
CA LEU A 16 -2.13 1.83 -9.09
C LEU A 16 -3.24 2.86 -9.39
N ASN A 17 -2.91 3.98 -10.04
CA ASN A 17 -3.88 5.03 -10.36
C ASN A 17 -4.99 4.51 -11.28
N ASP A 18 -4.62 3.69 -12.26
CA ASP A 18 -5.58 3.09 -13.17
C ASP A 18 -6.41 2.02 -12.47
N ILE A 19 -5.79 1.19 -11.62
CA ILE A 19 -6.49 0.21 -10.76
C ILE A 19 -7.56 0.91 -9.92
N VAL A 20 -7.22 2.03 -9.28
CA VAL A 20 -8.16 2.81 -8.44
C VAL A 20 -9.33 3.34 -9.27
N ARG A 21 -9.08 3.85 -10.48
CA ARG A 21 -10.13 4.32 -11.40
C ARG A 21 -11.04 3.17 -11.86
N CYS A 22 -10.48 1.98 -12.07
CA CYS A 22 -11.24 0.81 -12.52
C CYS A 22 -12.15 0.22 -11.43
N LEU A 23 -11.89 0.47 -10.14
CA LEU A 23 -12.67 -0.09 -9.02
C LEU A 23 -14.17 0.22 -9.10
N THR A 24 -14.56 1.33 -9.73
CA THR A 24 -15.96 1.78 -9.80
C THR A 24 -16.69 1.33 -11.07
N VAL A 25 -16.03 0.65 -12.01
CA VAL A 25 -16.61 0.33 -13.32
C VAL A 25 -17.73 -0.72 -13.22
N ASN A 26 -17.44 -1.88 -12.63
CA ASN A 26 -18.43 -2.92 -12.34
C ASN A 26 -17.90 -3.90 -11.28
N ARG A 27 -18.76 -4.82 -10.80
CA ARG A 27 -18.42 -5.77 -9.75
C ARG A 27 -17.29 -6.75 -10.11
N LEU A 28 -17.21 -7.18 -11.37
CA LEU A 28 -16.17 -8.10 -11.84
C LEU A 28 -14.81 -7.40 -11.86
N ILE A 29 -14.74 -6.21 -12.46
CA ILE A 29 -13.53 -5.39 -12.52
C ILE A 29 -13.10 -5.01 -11.10
N ASN A 30 -14.03 -4.58 -10.25
CA ASN A 30 -13.74 -4.28 -8.84
C ASN A 30 -13.10 -5.48 -8.14
N HIS A 31 -13.65 -6.68 -8.31
CA HIS A 31 -13.06 -7.89 -7.72
C HIS A 31 -11.63 -8.14 -8.21
N ILE A 32 -11.38 -8.05 -9.52
CA ILE A 32 -10.04 -8.27 -10.09
C ILE A 32 -9.05 -7.19 -9.68
N CYS A 33 -9.47 -5.91 -9.65
CA CYS A 33 -8.67 -4.81 -9.13
C CYS A 33 -8.32 -5.00 -7.65
N ASN A 34 -9.23 -5.53 -6.83
CA ASN A 34 -8.93 -5.84 -5.43
C ASN A 34 -7.84 -6.91 -5.29
N LEU A 35 -7.79 -7.89 -6.21
CA LEU A 35 -6.73 -8.91 -6.24
C LEU A 35 -5.36 -8.31 -6.57
N GLN A 36 -5.31 -7.24 -7.36
CA GLN A 36 -4.04 -6.59 -7.70
C GLN A 36 -3.34 -5.97 -6.49
N TYR A 37 -4.06 -5.61 -5.43
CA TYR A 37 -3.41 -5.13 -4.21
C TYR A 37 -2.51 -6.19 -3.57
N ALA A 38 -2.77 -7.49 -3.79
CA ALA A 38 -1.87 -8.56 -3.36
C ALA A 38 -0.56 -8.58 -4.16
N ARG A 39 -0.57 -8.12 -5.41
CA ARG A 39 0.67 -7.91 -6.19
C ARG A 39 1.43 -6.70 -5.68
N LEU A 40 0.71 -5.58 -5.53
CA LEU A 40 1.30 -4.30 -5.12
C LEU A 40 1.86 -4.34 -3.69
N ILE A 41 1.34 -5.22 -2.84
CA ILE A 41 1.85 -5.38 -1.48
C ILE A 41 3.22 -6.07 -1.43
N ASN A 42 3.61 -6.81 -2.48
CA ASN A 42 4.92 -7.45 -2.52
C ASN A 42 6.06 -6.42 -2.48
N ASP A 43 5.81 -5.20 -2.96
CA ASP A 43 6.76 -4.07 -2.82
C ASP A 43 7.08 -3.76 -1.34
N TYR A 44 6.22 -4.19 -0.41
CA TYR A 44 6.34 -4.00 1.03
C TYR A 44 6.54 -5.31 1.81
N GLU A 45 6.80 -6.45 1.15
CA GLU A 45 6.80 -7.79 1.78
C GLU A 45 7.67 -7.88 3.04
N ASN A 46 8.89 -7.33 2.99
CA ASN A 46 9.84 -7.30 4.13
C ASN A 46 9.33 -6.49 5.33
N ILE A 47 8.47 -5.50 5.09
CA ILE A 47 7.88 -4.66 6.14
C ILE A 47 6.66 -5.35 6.74
N LEU A 48 5.87 -6.03 5.90
CA LEU A 48 4.69 -6.78 6.33
C LEU A 48 5.02 -7.96 7.23
N ALA A 49 6.18 -8.59 7.06
CA ALA A 49 6.64 -9.69 7.92
C ALA A 49 6.68 -9.27 9.41
N ASN A 50 6.91 -7.99 9.68
CA ASN A 50 6.93 -7.41 11.03
C ASN A 50 5.55 -6.94 11.51
N LEU A 51 4.52 -6.99 10.67
CA LEU A 51 3.19 -6.42 10.92
C LEU A 51 2.14 -7.54 10.97
N SER A 52 1.70 -7.88 12.19
CA SER A 52 0.66 -8.88 12.44
C SER A 52 -0.74 -8.34 12.09
N TYR A 53 -1.04 -8.07 10.82
CA TYR A 53 -2.32 -7.47 10.43
C TYR A 53 -3.37 -8.48 9.94
N LYS A 54 -4.52 -8.53 10.62
CA LYS A 54 -5.73 -9.28 10.19
C LYS A 54 -6.61 -8.45 9.24
N SER A 55 -6.04 -7.93 8.15
CA SER A 55 -6.76 -7.05 7.20
C SER A 55 -6.63 -7.49 5.75
N SER A 56 -7.51 -7.00 4.87
CA SER A 56 -7.41 -7.26 3.42
C SER A 56 -6.14 -6.65 2.81
N TYR A 57 -5.62 -7.22 1.71
CA TYR A 57 -4.46 -6.68 0.99
C TYR A 57 -4.59 -5.20 0.63
N LYS A 58 -5.79 -4.75 0.26
CA LYS A 58 -6.08 -3.34 -0.01
C LYS A 58 -5.86 -2.46 1.22
N GLN A 59 -6.31 -2.90 2.38
CA GLN A 59 -6.11 -2.16 3.63
C GLN A 59 -4.65 -2.15 4.04
N MET A 60 -3.95 -3.28 3.91
CA MET A 60 -2.51 -3.35 4.15
C MET A 60 -1.77 -2.36 3.26
N TYR A 61 -2.06 -2.36 1.96
CA TYR A 61 -1.44 -1.47 1.00
C TYR A 61 -1.69 0.00 1.33
N ALA A 62 -2.95 0.37 1.59
CA ALA A 62 -3.32 1.73 1.95
C ALA A 62 -2.59 2.20 3.23
N THR A 63 -2.39 1.29 4.17
CA THR A 63 -1.74 1.55 5.44
C THR A 63 -0.23 1.77 5.25
N CYS A 64 0.45 0.92 4.47
CA CYS A 64 1.85 1.11 4.08
C CYS A 64 2.04 2.41 3.29
N TYR A 65 1.13 2.70 2.36
CA TYR A 65 1.17 3.91 1.54
C TYR A 65 0.99 5.20 2.37
N GLU A 66 0.06 5.22 3.33
CA GLU A 66 -0.11 6.36 4.25
C GLU A 66 1.16 6.58 5.10
N LEU A 67 1.76 5.49 5.60
CA LEU A 67 3.00 5.56 6.36
C LEU A 67 4.18 6.07 5.50
N GLU A 68 4.28 5.63 4.24
CA GLU A 68 5.35 6.08 3.34
C GLU A 68 5.25 7.58 3.06
N GLY A 69 4.03 8.06 2.80
CA GLY A 69 3.77 9.49 2.64
C GLY A 69 4.09 10.28 3.90
N PHE A 70 3.81 9.73 5.08
CA PHE A 70 4.21 10.33 6.35
C PHE A 70 5.73 10.43 6.47
N ILE A 71 6.45 9.32 6.29
CA ILE A 71 7.91 9.28 6.43
C ILE A 71 8.55 10.28 5.46
N LYS A 72 8.20 10.23 4.16
CA LYS A 72 8.70 11.16 3.14
C LYS A 72 8.48 12.64 3.48
N LYS A 73 7.46 12.95 4.28
CA LYS A 73 7.17 14.32 4.70
C LYS A 73 8.08 14.80 5.84
N TYR A 74 8.58 13.90 6.68
CA TYR A 74 9.30 14.27 7.91
C TYR A 74 10.75 13.79 7.95
N ALA A 75 11.12 12.82 7.12
CA ALA A 75 12.48 12.27 7.02
C ALA A 75 12.77 11.78 5.60
N ASP A 76 14.02 11.88 5.17
CA ASP A 76 14.50 11.28 3.91
C ASP A 76 14.81 9.78 4.10
N LEU A 77 13.83 9.05 4.64
CA LEU A 77 13.90 7.62 4.90
C LEU A 77 12.88 6.87 4.03
N ASN A 78 13.22 5.65 3.66
CA ASN A 78 12.23 4.69 3.14
C ASN A 78 11.61 3.91 4.30
N LEU A 79 10.52 3.17 4.05
CA LEU A 79 9.85 2.39 5.10
C LEU A 79 10.78 1.37 5.79
N PHE A 80 11.66 0.72 5.03
CA PHE A 80 12.54 -0.30 5.58
C PHE A 80 13.50 0.27 6.62
N ASN A 81 14.14 1.39 6.29
CA ASN A 81 15.03 2.10 7.19
C ASN A 81 14.26 2.66 8.39
N PHE A 82 13.04 3.15 8.17
CA PHE A 82 12.18 3.64 9.25
C PHE A 82 11.95 2.59 10.35
N PHE A 83 11.63 1.34 9.98
CA PHE A 83 11.46 0.26 10.96
C PHE A 83 12.77 -0.28 11.56
N SER A 84 13.91 0.14 11.01
CA SER A 84 15.24 -0.21 11.53
C SER A 84 15.84 0.88 12.41
N THR A 85 15.09 1.97 12.66
CA THR A 85 15.58 3.14 13.41
C THR A 85 14.81 3.29 14.71
N ASP A 86 15.52 3.48 15.82
CA ASP A 86 14.90 3.63 17.15
C ASP A 86 14.37 5.05 17.43
N VAL A 87 14.86 6.05 16.68
CA VAL A 87 14.51 7.46 16.87
C VAL A 87 14.25 8.12 15.51
N LEU A 88 13.10 8.79 15.37
CA LEU A 88 12.77 9.62 14.23
C LEU A 88 12.97 11.10 14.58
N ASP A 89 14.00 11.75 14.02
CA ASP A 89 14.14 13.20 14.10
C ASP A 89 13.28 13.88 13.02
N ILE A 90 12.25 14.61 13.46
CA ILE A 90 11.31 15.33 12.61
C ILE A 90 11.69 16.80 12.41
N GLN A 91 12.88 17.23 12.83
CA GLN A 91 13.43 18.58 12.63
C GLN A 91 12.48 19.70 13.08
N SER A 92 11.83 19.54 14.25
CA SER A 92 10.84 20.49 14.77
C SER A 92 9.62 20.74 13.86
N ARG A 93 9.35 19.86 12.89
CA ARG A 93 8.13 19.92 12.07
C ARG A 93 6.92 19.48 12.89
N ASN A 94 5.80 20.18 12.72
CA ASN A 94 4.55 19.82 13.40
C ASN A 94 3.96 18.53 12.83
N ILE A 95 3.75 17.52 13.68
CA ILE A 95 2.97 16.34 13.34
C ILE A 95 1.48 16.66 13.55
N ILE A 96 0.76 16.83 12.45
CA ILE A 96 -0.69 17.12 12.48
C ILE A 96 -1.49 15.84 12.80
N LYS A 97 -1.04 14.70 12.27
CA LYS A 97 -1.69 13.40 12.43
C LYS A 97 -0.65 12.29 12.35
N LEU A 98 -0.72 11.36 13.28
CA LEU A 98 0.11 10.16 13.28
C LEU A 98 -0.60 9.03 12.52
N PRO A 99 0.09 8.28 11.63
CA PRO A 99 -0.48 7.10 10.99
C PRO A 99 -0.88 6.05 12.02
N LYS A 100 -2.00 5.36 11.79
CA LYS A 100 -2.51 4.32 12.71
C LYS A 100 -1.54 3.18 12.98
N MET A 101 -0.55 2.96 12.11
CA MET A 101 0.47 1.93 12.32
C MET A 101 1.40 2.17 13.50
N ILE A 102 1.59 3.43 13.88
CA ILE A 102 2.59 3.84 14.88
C ILE A 102 1.98 4.65 16.03
N GLY A 103 0.64 4.80 16.05
CA GLY A 103 -0.10 5.59 17.03
C GLY A 103 -1.13 4.79 17.81
#